data_AF-A0A6A5VLL4-F1
#
_entry.id   AF-A0A6A5VLL4-F1
#
_cell.length_a   1.000
_cell.length_b   1.000
_cell.length_c   1.000
_cell.angle_alpha   90.00
_cell.angle_beta   90.00
_cell.angle_gamma   90.00
#
_symmetry.space_group_name_H-M   'P 1'
#
loop_
_entity.id
_entity.type
_entity.pdbx_description
1 polymer ?
#
loop_
_entity_poly.entity_id
_entity_poly.type
_entity_poly.pdbx_seq_one_letter_code
_entity_poly.pdbx_strand_id
1 'polypeptide(L)'
;MYELAYSKFFKLASDRAERPVQWRHLHGEGWYGTTLDMCSKQMAGFGRYLQSIDRWHRDWRWQLQSCTRFCDVHFARSIKRAVPSSEHVEDSVWGRMRALLRCKTSEEYYSLLDLLIENELEVKARNWARHKKNPVIAAGLVFCCSNIKDRDVWNTLASNSNVAEQAGQKGYRTGKHVPLLGAIFNGMQMDLQDIQEFDARDRYGVRHSWRGTASPGQRYFINQGREAKKKIASC
;
A
#
# COMPACT_ATOMS: atom_id res chain seq x y z
N MET A 1 -14.68 13.31 1.55
CA MET A 1 -14.52 12.32 2.63
C MET A 1 -13.05 11.99 2.90
N TYR A 2 -12.30 11.37 1.97
CA TYR A 2 -10.89 11.02 2.23
C TYR A 2 -9.98 12.22 2.48
N GLU A 3 -10.14 13.32 1.74
CA GLU A 3 -9.39 14.57 2.01
C GLU A 3 -9.56 15.04 3.45
N LEU A 4 -10.81 15.13 3.93
CA LEU A 4 -11.11 15.50 5.31
C LEU A 4 -10.46 14.53 6.31
N ALA A 5 -10.46 13.22 6.02
CA ALA A 5 -9.82 12.22 6.85
C ALA A 5 -8.29 12.47 6.95
N TYR A 6 -7.61 12.73 5.83
CA TYR A 6 -6.20 13.08 5.83
C TYR A 6 -5.93 14.39 6.58
N SER A 7 -6.69 15.44 6.31
CA SER A 7 -6.53 16.73 7.01
C SER A 7 -6.71 16.59 8.52
N LYS A 8 -7.71 15.83 8.98
CA LYS A 8 -7.94 15.58 10.41
C LYS A 8 -6.83 14.72 11.02
N PHE A 9 -6.40 13.67 10.33
CA PHE A 9 -5.31 12.81 10.78
C PHE A 9 -4.01 13.60 10.95
N PHE A 10 -3.57 14.32 9.93
CA PHE A 10 -2.31 15.04 9.99
C PHE A 10 -2.37 16.24 10.92
N LYS A 11 -3.52 16.90 11.06
CA LYS A 11 -3.71 17.90 12.13
C LYS A 11 -3.53 17.28 13.51
N LEU A 12 -4.21 16.17 13.79
CA LEU A 12 -4.09 15.50 15.09
C LEU A 12 -2.65 15.03 15.35
N ALA A 13 -1.99 14.45 14.35
CA ALA A 13 -0.59 14.04 14.46
C ALA A 13 0.33 15.23 14.75
N SER A 14 0.11 16.36 14.06
CA SER A 14 0.84 17.62 14.30
C SER A 14 0.65 18.12 15.73
N ASP A 15 -0.59 18.16 16.20
CA ASP A 15 -0.95 18.65 17.53
C ASP A 15 -0.32 17.76 18.62
N ARG A 16 -0.31 16.43 18.43
CA ARG A 16 0.27 15.47 19.39
C ARG A 16 1.79 15.44 19.39
N ALA A 17 2.42 15.71 18.25
CA ALA A 17 3.87 15.75 18.13
C ALA A 17 4.45 17.14 18.47
N GLU A 18 3.58 18.13 18.75
CA GLU A 18 3.95 19.54 18.95
C GLU A 18 4.85 20.08 17.83
N ARG A 19 4.65 19.57 16.61
CA ARG A 19 5.48 19.88 15.45
C ARG A 19 4.63 19.87 14.18
N PRO A 20 4.76 20.88 13.30
CA PRO A 20 4.00 20.92 12.06
C PRO A 20 4.31 19.70 11.19
N VAL A 21 3.25 19.08 10.64
CA VAL A 21 3.41 18.09 9.58
C VAL A 21 3.92 18.79 8.32
N GLN A 22 5.11 18.41 7.90
CA GLN A 22 5.73 18.90 6.68
C GLN A 22 6.03 17.74 5.74
N TRP A 23 5.97 18.04 4.45
CA TRP A 23 6.34 17.17 3.35
C TRP A 23 7.54 17.73 2.61
N ARG A 24 8.54 16.90 2.34
CA ARG A 24 9.82 17.36 1.78
C ARG A 24 9.67 18.03 0.42
N HIS A 25 8.79 17.52 -0.45
CA HIS A 25 8.55 18.11 -1.77
C HIS A 25 7.81 19.46 -1.73
N LEU A 26 7.19 19.80 -0.60
CA LEU A 26 6.49 21.07 -0.38
C LEU A 26 7.32 22.07 0.43
N HIS A 27 7.99 21.59 1.49
CA HIS A 27 8.60 22.42 2.53
C HIS A 27 10.13 22.30 2.61
N GLY A 28 10.74 21.35 1.89
CA GLY A 28 12.17 21.05 1.98
C GLY A 28 12.56 20.07 3.09
N GLU A 29 11.65 19.79 4.03
CA GLU A 29 11.86 18.91 5.18
C GLU A 29 10.60 18.08 5.52
N GLY A 30 10.74 17.17 6.48
CA GLY A 30 9.65 16.30 6.95
C GLY A 30 9.53 15.00 6.17
N TRP A 31 8.30 14.58 5.91
CA TRP A 31 7.97 13.28 5.31
C TRP A 31 8.48 13.22 3.87
N TYR A 32 9.23 12.17 3.54
CA TYR A 32 9.74 11.95 2.18
C TYR A 32 8.63 11.54 1.20
N GLY A 33 7.65 10.79 1.69
CA GLY A 33 6.59 10.24 0.88
C GLY A 33 5.86 9.14 1.64
N THR A 34 4.96 8.45 0.96
CA THR A 34 4.19 7.35 1.52
C THR A 34 3.91 6.27 0.49
N THR A 35 3.77 5.03 0.97
CA THR A 35 3.37 3.89 0.15
C THR A 35 1.86 3.74 0.20
N LEU A 36 1.20 3.75 -0.97
CA LEU A 36 -0.26 3.65 -1.07
C LEU A 36 -0.69 2.38 -1.81
N ASP A 37 -1.93 1.98 -1.56
CA ASP A 37 -2.68 1.19 -2.54
C ASP A 37 -3.11 2.10 -3.70
N MET A 38 -3.30 1.52 -4.89
CA MET A 38 -3.79 2.23 -6.09
C MET A 38 -5.31 2.47 -6.05
N CYS A 39 -5.85 2.85 -4.89
CA CYS A 39 -7.26 3.16 -4.72
C CYS A 39 -7.55 4.62 -5.11
N SER A 40 -8.31 4.81 -6.20
CA SER A 40 -8.56 6.13 -6.79
C SER A 40 -9.15 7.16 -5.81
N LYS A 41 -10.06 6.73 -4.93
CA LYS A 41 -10.69 7.62 -3.93
C LYS A 41 -9.71 8.06 -2.84
N GLN A 42 -8.87 7.14 -2.36
CA GLN A 42 -7.84 7.44 -1.35
C GLN A 42 -6.77 8.35 -1.94
N MET A 43 -6.26 8.02 -3.13
CA MET A 43 -5.28 8.83 -3.86
C MET A 43 -5.78 10.26 -4.06
N ALA A 44 -6.98 10.44 -4.61
CA ALA A 44 -7.54 11.77 -4.84
C ALA A 44 -7.73 12.54 -3.53
N GLY A 45 -8.17 11.87 -2.45
CA GLY A 45 -8.28 12.50 -1.14
C GLY A 45 -6.93 12.96 -0.58
N PHE A 46 -5.91 12.11 -0.67
CA PHE A 46 -4.57 12.44 -0.20
C PHE A 46 -3.95 13.59 -1.02
N GLY A 47 -4.04 13.53 -2.34
CA GLY A 47 -3.52 14.58 -3.21
C GLY A 47 -4.19 15.94 -2.96
N ARG A 48 -5.50 15.97 -2.71
CA ARG A 48 -6.22 17.23 -2.38
C ARG A 48 -5.82 17.78 -1.01
N TYR A 49 -5.57 16.91 -0.04
CA TYR A 49 -4.98 17.32 1.24
C TYR A 49 -3.61 17.98 1.01
N LEU A 50 -2.73 17.38 0.20
CA LEU A 50 -1.43 17.96 -0.11
C LEU A 50 -1.56 19.30 -0.85
N GLN A 51 -2.53 19.41 -1.77
CA GLN A 51 -2.82 20.64 -2.49
C GLN A 51 -3.33 21.76 -1.56
N SER A 52 -4.07 21.43 -0.49
CA SER A 52 -4.61 22.43 0.43
C SER A 52 -3.56 23.00 1.38
N ILE A 53 -2.49 22.25 1.67
CA ILE A 53 -1.34 22.73 2.46
C ILE A 53 -0.19 23.28 1.59
N ASP A 54 -0.31 23.18 0.27
CA ASP A 54 0.68 23.73 -0.65
C ASP A 54 0.44 25.22 -0.90
N ARG A 55 1.42 26.06 -0.56
CA ARG A 55 1.38 27.51 -0.77
C ARG A 55 1.10 27.93 -2.23
N TRP A 56 1.48 27.07 -3.18
CA TRP A 56 1.32 27.32 -4.62
C TRP A 56 0.09 26.60 -5.21
N HIS A 57 -0.65 25.86 -4.40
CA HIS A 57 -1.84 25.11 -4.80
C HIS A 57 -1.66 24.24 -6.06
N ARG A 58 -0.46 23.65 -6.24
CA ARG A 58 -0.16 22.77 -7.38
C ARG A 58 -1.14 21.60 -7.42
N ASP A 59 -1.52 21.19 -8.63
CA ASP A 59 -2.54 20.16 -8.86
C ASP A 59 -2.28 18.91 -8.02
N TRP A 60 -3.35 18.32 -7.47
CA TRP A 60 -3.26 17.14 -6.63
C TRP A 60 -2.53 15.96 -7.29
N ARG A 61 -2.55 15.85 -8.63
CA ARG A 61 -1.79 14.81 -9.34
C ARG A 61 -0.30 15.07 -9.28
N TRP A 62 0.12 16.33 -9.43
CA TRP A 62 1.51 16.72 -9.26
C TRP A 62 1.99 16.42 -7.84
N GLN A 63 1.14 16.66 -6.84
CA GLN A 63 1.44 16.33 -5.45
C GLN A 63 1.77 14.83 -5.30
N LEU A 64 0.88 13.96 -5.80
CA LEU A 64 1.07 12.53 -5.67
C LEU A 64 2.30 12.02 -6.42
N GLN A 65 2.58 12.54 -7.62
CA GLN A 65 3.79 12.20 -8.38
C GLN A 65 5.08 12.54 -7.63
N SER A 66 5.02 13.42 -6.62
CA SER A 66 6.17 13.94 -5.90
C SER A 66 6.42 13.29 -4.54
N CYS A 67 5.53 12.39 -4.09
CA CYS A 67 5.63 11.83 -2.73
C CYS A 67 4.97 10.45 -2.57
N THR A 68 4.63 9.74 -3.65
CA THR A 68 3.92 8.46 -3.57
C THR A 68 4.71 7.33 -4.22
N ARG A 69 4.73 6.18 -3.56
CA ARG A 69 5.08 4.89 -4.17
C ARG A 69 3.88 3.95 -4.06
N PHE A 70 3.58 3.18 -5.11
CA PHE A 70 2.52 2.18 -5.07
C PHE A 70 3.05 0.82 -4.65
N CYS A 71 2.20 0.07 -3.95
CA CYS A 71 2.51 -1.27 -3.49
C CYS A 71 2.60 -2.27 -4.67
N ASP A 72 3.74 -2.96 -4.77
CA ASP A 72 4.02 -3.97 -5.79
C ASP A 72 3.05 -5.16 -5.70
N VAL A 73 2.60 -5.51 -4.49
CA VAL A 73 1.65 -6.61 -4.27
C VAL A 73 0.27 -6.26 -4.84
N HIS A 74 -0.20 -5.04 -4.63
CA HIS A 74 -1.46 -4.56 -5.20
C HIS A 74 -1.37 -4.42 -6.72
N PHE A 75 -0.21 -4.01 -7.22
CA PHE A 75 0.09 -4.02 -8.65
C PHE A 75 0.01 -5.44 -9.24
N ALA A 76 0.71 -6.41 -8.66
CA ALA A 76 0.68 -7.80 -9.12
C ALA A 76 -0.74 -8.40 -9.04
N ARG A 77 -1.51 -8.06 -7.98
CA ARG A 77 -2.92 -8.45 -7.85
C ARG A 77 -3.78 -7.86 -8.97
N SER A 78 -3.49 -6.63 -9.40
CA SER A 78 -4.19 -6.00 -10.52
C SER A 78 -3.90 -6.69 -11.86
N ILE A 79 -2.68 -7.21 -12.07
CA ILE A 79 -2.35 -8.04 -13.23
C ILE A 79 -3.14 -9.35 -13.16
N LYS A 80 -3.11 -10.06 -12.02
CA LYS A 80 -3.85 -11.32 -11.84
C LYS A 80 -5.37 -11.17 -12.09
N ARG A 81 -5.94 -10.00 -11.81
CA ARG A 81 -7.36 -9.71 -12.13
C ARG A 81 -7.61 -9.47 -13.61
N ALA A 82 -6.63 -8.88 -14.30
CA ALA A 82 -6.71 -8.60 -15.73
C ALA A 82 -6.54 -9.89 -16.55
N VAL A 83 -5.55 -10.71 -16.18
CA VAL A 83 -5.12 -11.92 -16.90
C VAL A 83 -5.05 -13.14 -15.96
N PRO A 84 -6.19 -13.61 -15.40
CA PRO A 84 -6.21 -14.62 -14.34
C PRO A 84 -5.67 -15.99 -14.76
N SER A 85 -5.72 -16.30 -16.06
CA SER A 85 -5.27 -17.58 -16.64
C SER A 85 -3.84 -17.53 -17.16
N SER A 86 -3.18 -16.37 -17.18
CA SER A 86 -1.80 -16.26 -17.66
C SER A 86 -0.86 -16.93 -16.67
N GLU A 87 0.08 -17.71 -17.21
CA GLU A 87 1.18 -18.26 -16.42
C GLU A 87 2.03 -17.15 -15.81
N HIS A 88 2.66 -17.42 -14.67
CA HIS A 88 3.51 -16.46 -13.96
C HIS A 88 4.99 -16.63 -14.35
N VAL A 89 5.28 -16.53 -15.65
CA VAL A 89 6.64 -16.61 -16.23
C VAL A 89 6.98 -15.33 -16.99
N GLU A 90 8.26 -15.03 -17.20
CA GLU A 90 8.69 -13.73 -17.76
C GLU A 90 8.14 -13.46 -19.17
N ASP A 91 8.08 -14.49 -20.01
CA ASP A 91 7.62 -14.36 -21.40
C ASP A 91 6.09 -14.39 -21.56
N SER A 92 5.34 -14.57 -20.48
CA SER A 92 3.87 -14.54 -20.50
C SER A 92 3.31 -13.12 -20.54
N VAL A 93 2.00 -12.98 -20.76
CA VAL A 93 1.29 -11.70 -20.61
C VAL A 93 1.52 -11.12 -19.21
N TRP A 94 1.44 -11.97 -18.18
CA TRP A 94 1.71 -11.57 -16.80
C TRP A 94 3.13 -11.02 -16.63
N GLY A 95 4.12 -11.69 -17.21
CA GLY A 95 5.53 -11.31 -17.14
C GLY A 95 5.80 -9.97 -17.82
N ARG A 96 5.29 -9.80 -19.05
CA ARG A 96 5.36 -8.53 -19.80
C ARG A 96 4.69 -7.38 -19.06
N MET A 97 3.50 -7.58 -18.50
CA MET A 97 2.83 -6.57 -17.68
C MET A 97 3.62 -6.23 -16.41
N ARG A 98 4.26 -7.22 -15.79
CA ARG A 98 5.08 -7.02 -14.58
C ARG A 98 6.41 -6.32 -14.87
N ALA A 99 6.94 -6.46 -16.09
CA ALA A 99 8.20 -5.82 -16.51
C ALA A 99 8.17 -4.29 -16.38
N LEU A 100 6.99 -3.67 -16.35
CA LEU A 100 6.84 -2.23 -16.07
C LEU A 100 7.59 -1.78 -14.82
N LEU A 101 7.65 -2.58 -13.75
CA LEU A 101 8.35 -2.20 -12.51
C LEU A 101 9.89 -2.12 -12.68
N ARG A 102 10.43 -2.63 -13.78
CA ARG A 102 11.86 -2.71 -14.07
C ARG A 102 12.32 -1.69 -15.12
N CYS A 103 11.42 -0.89 -15.70
CA CYS A 103 11.76 0.14 -16.68
C CYS A 103 12.74 1.16 -16.08
N LYS A 104 13.77 1.51 -16.84
CA LYS A 104 14.84 2.43 -16.43
C LYS A 104 14.57 3.86 -16.87
N THR A 105 13.82 4.05 -17.95
CA THR A 105 13.42 5.36 -18.48
C THR A 105 11.91 5.49 -18.59
N SER A 106 11.41 6.72 -18.70
CA SER A 106 10.00 7.00 -18.96
C SER A 106 9.58 6.46 -20.33
N GLU A 107 10.46 6.59 -21.31
CA GLU A 107 10.22 6.17 -22.70
C GLU A 107 10.04 4.65 -22.77
N GLU A 108 10.88 3.88 -22.08
CA GLU A 108 10.74 2.42 -21.96
C GLU A 108 9.39 2.05 -21.33
N TYR A 109 8.99 2.75 -20.27
CA TYR A 109 7.72 2.50 -19.56
C TYR A 109 6.51 2.71 -20.47
N TYR A 110 6.43 3.87 -21.14
CA TYR A 110 5.30 4.18 -22.01
C TYR A 110 5.30 3.35 -23.29
N SER A 111 6.48 3.04 -23.87
CA SER A 111 6.59 2.16 -25.04
C SER A 111 6.09 0.75 -24.73
N LEU A 112 6.44 0.19 -23.56
CA LEU A 112 5.92 -1.10 -23.14
C LEU A 112 4.39 -1.08 -22.95
N LEU A 113 3.84 0.00 -22.40
CA LEU A 113 2.38 0.15 -22.30
C LEU A 113 1.70 0.19 -23.68
N ASP A 114 2.30 0.88 -24.64
CA ASP A 114 1.75 0.95 -26.00
C ASP A 114 1.80 -0.41 -26.70
N LEU A 115 2.92 -1.14 -26.58
CA LEU A 115 3.02 -2.51 -27.05
C LEU A 115 1.96 -3.42 -26.42
N LEU A 116 1.70 -3.30 -25.11
CA LEU A 116 0.66 -4.08 -24.42
C LEU A 116 -0.76 -3.71 -24.90
N ILE A 117 -1.01 -2.44 -25.23
CA ILE A 117 -2.31 -1.96 -25.73
C ILE A 117 -2.58 -2.47 -27.14
N GLU A 118 -1.55 -2.53 -27.98
CA GLU A 118 -1.66 -2.91 -29.39
C GLU A 118 -1.70 -4.42 -29.59
N ASN A 119 -0.88 -5.17 -28.84
CA ASN A 119 -0.60 -6.58 -29.15
C ASN A 119 -1.30 -7.60 -28.25
N GLU A 120 -1.78 -7.22 -27.06
CA GLU A 120 -2.42 -8.19 -26.16
C GLU A 120 -3.86 -8.51 -26.58
N LEU A 121 -4.15 -9.81 -26.70
CA LEU A 121 -5.47 -10.31 -27.11
C LEU A 121 -6.56 -9.96 -26.08
N GLU A 122 -6.24 -10.10 -24.80
CA GLU A 122 -7.18 -9.87 -23.72
C GLU A 122 -7.53 -8.37 -23.58
N VAL A 123 -8.81 -8.03 -23.79
CA VAL A 123 -9.32 -6.65 -23.61
C VAL A 123 -9.02 -6.11 -22.22
N LYS A 124 -9.07 -6.97 -21.20
CA LYS A 124 -8.75 -6.59 -19.81
C LYS A 124 -7.28 -6.21 -19.65
N ALA A 125 -6.34 -6.90 -20.31
CA ALA A 125 -4.93 -6.55 -20.31
C ALA A 125 -4.70 -5.18 -20.96
N ARG A 126 -5.33 -4.94 -22.13
CA ARG A 126 -5.26 -3.64 -22.82
C ARG A 126 -5.84 -2.49 -21.99
N ASN A 127 -7.00 -2.69 -21.37
CA ASN A 127 -7.61 -1.69 -20.49
C ASN A 127 -6.79 -1.43 -19.23
N TRP A 128 -6.17 -2.48 -18.68
CA TRP A 128 -5.23 -2.34 -17.59
C TRP A 128 -4.04 -1.48 -18.01
N ALA A 129 -3.45 -1.72 -19.19
CA ALA A 129 -2.32 -0.94 -19.70
C ALA A 129 -2.69 0.54 -19.91
N ARG A 130 -3.86 0.82 -20.51
CA ARG A 130 -4.40 2.18 -20.62
C ARG A 130 -4.53 2.88 -19.27
N HIS A 131 -5.02 2.16 -18.25
CA HIS A 131 -5.11 2.70 -16.90
C HIS A 131 -3.73 2.99 -16.29
N LYS A 132 -2.71 2.17 -16.59
CA LYS A 132 -1.33 2.39 -16.13
C LYS A 132 -0.62 3.56 -16.83
N LYS A 133 -1.11 4.05 -17.98
CA LYS A 133 -0.61 5.32 -18.59
C LYS A 133 -0.94 6.56 -17.75
N ASN A 134 -1.75 6.46 -16.70
CA ASN A 134 -2.02 7.59 -15.81
C ASN A 134 -0.70 8.08 -15.17
N PRO A 135 -0.35 9.38 -15.25
CA PRO A 135 0.95 9.88 -14.82
C PRO A 135 1.18 9.71 -13.32
N VAL A 136 0.14 9.78 -12.49
CA VAL A 136 0.25 9.48 -11.05
C VAL A 136 0.63 8.03 -10.84
N ILE A 137 -0.01 7.12 -11.59
CA ILE A 137 0.25 5.68 -11.49
C ILE A 137 1.66 5.35 -11.96
N ALA A 138 2.07 5.89 -13.11
CA ALA A 138 3.43 5.73 -13.62
C ALA A 138 4.47 6.21 -12.60
N ALA A 139 4.31 7.45 -12.10
CA ALA A 139 5.19 8.05 -11.11
C ALA A 139 5.26 7.28 -9.79
N GLY A 140 4.16 6.61 -9.40
CA GLY A 140 4.10 5.81 -8.19
C GLY A 140 4.66 4.39 -8.37
N LEU A 141 4.71 3.85 -9.59
CA LEU A 141 5.20 2.49 -9.86
C LEU A 141 6.70 2.45 -10.12
N VAL A 142 7.22 3.44 -10.85
CA VAL A 142 8.63 3.48 -11.26
C VAL A 142 9.26 4.84 -11.01
N PHE A 143 10.50 4.81 -10.52
CA PHE A 143 11.27 6.01 -10.22
C PHE A 143 11.46 6.91 -11.45
N CYS A 144 11.68 6.34 -12.64
CA CYS A 144 11.91 7.11 -13.86
C CYS A 144 10.73 7.99 -14.29
N CYS A 145 9.52 7.71 -13.78
CA CYS A 145 8.34 8.54 -14.01
C CYS A 145 8.00 9.44 -12.82
N SER A 146 8.77 9.36 -11.71
CA SER A 146 8.49 10.06 -10.46
C SER A 146 9.06 11.49 -10.47
N ASN A 147 8.40 12.41 -9.75
CA ASN A 147 8.96 13.73 -9.45
C ASN A 147 9.89 13.71 -8.22
N ILE A 148 10.01 12.58 -7.53
CA ILE A 148 11.01 12.41 -6.47
C ILE A 148 12.39 12.40 -7.13
N LYS A 149 13.18 13.45 -6.86
CA LYS A 149 14.48 13.67 -7.52
C LYS A 149 15.58 12.70 -7.09
N ASP A 150 15.47 12.20 -5.86
CA ASP A 150 16.50 11.39 -5.22
C ASP A 150 16.09 9.91 -5.22
N ARG A 151 16.90 9.08 -5.88
CA ARG A 151 16.64 7.64 -6.00
C ARG A 151 16.77 6.91 -4.66
N ASP A 152 17.66 7.36 -3.79
CA ASP A 152 17.82 6.73 -2.48
C ASP A 152 16.60 7.01 -1.63
N VAL A 153 16.09 8.24 -1.67
CA VAL A 153 14.80 8.60 -1.05
C VAL A 153 13.67 7.74 -1.59
N TRP A 154 13.55 7.57 -2.90
CA TRP A 154 12.54 6.68 -3.49
C TRP A 154 12.66 5.24 -2.96
N ASN A 155 13.88 4.73 -2.84
CA ASN A 155 14.15 3.38 -2.35
C ASN A 155 13.85 3.21 -0.86
N THR A 156 13.84 4.29 -0.06
CA THR A 156 13.37 4.24 1.34
C THR A 156 11.86 4.01 1.46
N LEU A 157 11.07 4.38 0.46
CA LEU A 157 9.63 4.13 0.47
C LEU A 157 9.37 2.64 0.31
N ALA A 158 8.55 2.06 1.18
CA ALA A 158 8.27 0.64 1.17
C ALA A 158 7.66 0.20 -0.18
N SER A 159 8.14 -0.92 -0.72
CA SER A 159 7.58 -1.53 -1.93
C SER A 159 6.29 -2.32 -1.68
N ASN A 160 5.96 -2.58 -0.41
CA ASN A 160 4.77 -3.31 -0.01
C ASN A 160 4.03 -2.62 1.14
N SER A 161 2.74 -2.89 1.23
CA SER A 161 1.83 -2.41 2.28
C SER A 161 1.60 -3.47 3.37
N ASN A 162 2.46 -4.49 3.48
CA ASN A 162 2.21 -5.63 4.37
C ASN A 162 2.01 -5.21 5.83
N VAL A 163 2.80 -4.25 6.33
CA VAL A 163 2.67 -3.74 7.69
C VAL A 163 1.31 -3.06 7.89
N ALA A 164 0.90 -2.21 6.95
CA ALA A 164 -0.39 -1.52 6.99
C ALA A 164 -1.57 -2.51 6.86
N GLU A 165 -1.46 -3.51 5.98
CA GLU A 165 -2.46 -4.57 5.83
C GLU A 165 -2.56 -5.44 7.09
N GLN A 166 -1.44 -5.80 7.71
CA GLN A 166 -1.42 -6.56 8.95
C GLN A 166 -2.06 -5.78 10.09
N ALA A 167 -1.75 -4.48 10.23
CA ALA A 167 -2.38 -3.61 11.22
C ALA A 167 -3.90 -3.55 11.02
N GLY A 168 -4.36 -3.35 9.78
CA GLY A 168 -5.79 -3.39 9.46
C GLY A 168 -6.45 -4.73 9.79
N GLN A 169 -5.80 -5.85 9.48
CA GLN A 169 -6.29 -7.19 9.82
C GLN A 169 -6.29 -7.45 11.33
N LYS A 170 -5.33 -6.91 12.08
CA LYS A 170 -5.31 -6.97 13.54
C LYS A 170 -6.54 -6.27 14.10
N GLY A 171 -6.88 -5.10 13.57
CA GLY A 171 -8.11 -4.37 13.92
C GLY A 171 -9.38 -5.21 13.76
N TYR A 172 -9.53 -5.93 12.65
CA TYR A 172 -10.71 -6.78 12.43
C TYR A 172 -10.85 -7.95 13.40
N ARG A 173 -9.79 -8.32 14.15
CA ARG A 173 -9.89 -9.37 15.18
C ARG A 173 -10.71 -8.94 16.39
N THR A 174 -10.84 -7.63 16.59
CA THR A 174 -11.68 -7.04 17.65
C THR A 174 -13.15 -6.94 17.27
N GLY A 175 -13.54 -7.52 16.12
CA GLY A 175 -14.89 -7.50 15.57
C GLY A 175 -15.02 -6.65 14.31
N LYS A 176 -16.02 -6.97 13.48
CA LYS A 176 -16.42 -6.17 12.31
C LYS A 176 -17.77 -5.53 12.62
N HIS A 177 -18.02 -4.33 12.06
CA HIS A 177 -19.27 -3.59 12.27
C HIS A 177 -19.57 -3.22 13.73
N VAL A 178 -18.52 -2.96 14.51
CA VAL A 178 -18.67 -2.46 15.88
C VAL A 178 -19.13 -0.98 15.89
N PRO A 179 -19.85 -0.53 16.93
CA PRO A 179 -20.14 0.89 17.11
C PRO A 179 -18.86 1.73 17.10
N LEU A 180 -18.91 2.96 16.60
CA LEU A 180 -17.71 3.82 16.43
C LEU A 180 -16.91 3.97 17.73
N LEU A 181 -17.59 4.19 18.86
CA LEU A 181 -16.94 4.29 20.16
C LEU A 181 -16.23 2.99 20.55
N GLY A 182 -16.86 1.83 20.27
CA GLY A 182 -16.25 0.52 20.46
C GLY A 182 -15.02 0.31 19.58
N ALA A 183 -15.07 0.73 18.31
CA ALA A 183 -13.90 0.71 17.43
C ALA A 183 -12.74 1.55 17.98
N ILE A 184 -13.03 2.75 18.53
CA ILE A 184 -12.02 3.63 19.12
C ILE A 184 -11.36 2.96 20.32
N PHE A 185 -12.14 2.42 21.27
CA PHE A 185 -11.59 1.76 22.45
C PHE A 185 -10.78 0.50 22.09
N ASN A 186 -11.29 -0.32 21.16
CA ASN A 186 -10.56 -1.48 20.67
C ASN A 186 -9.24 -1.09 19.99
N GLY A 187 -9.26 0.01 19.21
CA GLY A 187 -8.07 0.62 18.60
C GLY A 187 -7.03 1.02 19.67
N MET A 188 -7.46 1.82 20.65
CA MET A 188 -6.62 2.26 21.76
C MET A 188 -5.99 1.09 22.53
N GLN A 189 -6.76 0.04 22.80
CA GLN A 189 -6.25 -1.13 23.52
C GLN A 189 -5.22 -1.89 22.70
N MET A 190 -5.41 -2.02 21.37
CA MET A 190 -4.40 -2.62 20.50
C MET A 190 -3.11 -1.80 20.45
N ASP A 191 -3.21 -0.48 20.34
CA ASP A 191 -2.04 0.41 20.31
C ASP A 191 -1.27 0.31 21.63
N LEU A 192 -1.97 0.29 22.77
CA LEU A 192 -1.37 0.09 24.09
C LEU A 192 -0.63 -1.25 24.17
N GLN A 193 -1.25 -2.32 23.66
CA GLN A 193 -0.63 -3.64 23.63
C GLN A 193 0.64 -3.66 22.75
N ASP A 194 0.61 -3.02 21.57
CA ASP A 194 1.79 -2.94 20.69
C ASP A 194 2.95 -2.19 21.36
N ILE A 195 2.67 -1.10 22.09
CA ILE A 195 3.68 -0.37 22.86
C ILE A 195 4.25 -1.24 23.98
N GLN A 196 3.41 -1.96 24.73
CA GLN A 196 3.87 -2.86 25.80
C GLN A 196 4.73 -4.00 25.26
N GLU A 197 4.36 -4.58 24.11
CA GLU A 197 5.13 -5.63 23.45
C GLU A 197 6.47 -5.11 22.93
N PHE A 198 6.50 -3.89 22.40
CA PHE A 198 7.74 -3.20 22.02
C PHE A 198 8.65 -2.98 23.23
N ASP A 199 8.13 -2.40 24.31
CA ASP A 199 8.89 -2.14 25.54
C ASP A 199 9.42 -3.44 26.17
N ALA A 200 8.62 -4.50 26.18
CA ALA A 200 9.04 -5.79 26.72
C ALA A 200 10.20 -6.40 25.92
N ARG A 201 10.16 -6.24 24.59
CA ARG A 201 11.24 -6.67 23.72
C ARG A 201 12.51 -5.84 23.92
N ASP A 202 12.38 -4.53 23.98
CA ASP A 202 13.50 -3.61 24.11
C ASP A 202 14.21 -3.78 25.46
N ARG A 203 13.44 -3.84 26.55
CA ARG A 203 13.97 -3.90 27.91
C ARG A 203 14.40 -5.31 28.35
N TYR A 204 13.67 -6.34 27.95
CA TYR A 204 13.87 -7.71 28.47
C TYR A 204 14.28 -8.72 27.41
N GLY A 205 14.44 -8.31 26.15
CA GLY A 205 14.75 -9.21 25.03
C GLY A 205 13.63 -10.22 24.71
N VAL A 206 12.46 -10.08 25.34
CA VAL A 206 11.33 -11.00 25.18
C VAL A 206 10.72 -10.81 23.80
N ARG A 207 10.85 -11.81 22.94
CA ARG A 207 10.25 -11.78 21.60
C ARG A 207 8.83 -12.32 21.65
N HIS A 208 7.89 -11.59 21.06
CA HIS A 208 6.54 -12.09 20.83
C HIS A 208 6.59 -13.31 19.89
N SER A 209 6.28 -14.51 20.40
CA SER A 209 6.25 -15.74 19.61
C SER A 209 4.86 -15.93 18.99
N TRP A 210 4.76 -15.71 17.68
CA TRP A 210 3.53 -15.99 16.92
C TRP A 210 3.31 -17.49 16.66
N ARG A 211 4.36 -18.30 16.82
CA ARG A 211 4.32 -19.74 16.62
C ARG A 211 4.20 -20.39 17.99
N GLY A 212 3.04 -20.97 18.27
CA GLY A 212 2.94 -21.96 19.34
C GLY A 212 4.06 -22.99 19.16
N THR A 213 4.58 -23.49 20.28
CA THR A 213 5.63 -24.53 20.41
C THR A 213 5.31 -25.85 19.70
N ALA A 214 4.21 -25.90 18.94
CA ALA A 214 3.73 -27.03 18.19
C ALA A 214 4.74 -27.47 17.12
N SER A 215 5.08 -28.76 17.16
CA SER A 215 5.87 -29.41 16.12
C SER A 215 5.18 -29.28 14.75
N PRO A 216 5.91 -29.42 13.63
CA PRO A 216 5.30 -29.45 12.30
C PRO A 216 4.15 -30.46 12.17
N GLY A 217 4.27 -31.62 12.83
CA GLY A 217 3.20 -32.64 12.87
C GLY A 217 1.95 -32.17 13.62
N GLN A 218 2.11 -31.55 14.79
CA GLN A 218 0.98 -30.99 15.54
C GLN A 218 0.26 -29.88 14.74
N ARG A 219 1.02 -29.09 13.97
CA ARG A 219 0.45 -28.04 13.10
C ARG A 219 -0.40 -28.61 11.96
N TYR A 220 0.01 -29.74 11.38
CA TYR A 220 -0.78 -30.42 10.35
C TYR A 220 -2.18 -30.79 10.86
N PHE A 221 -2.27 -31.42 12.03
CA PHE A 221 -3.55 -31.81 12.63
C PHE A 221 -4.40 -30.62 13.06
N ILE A 222 -3.78 -29.57 13.61
CA ILE A 222 -4.48 -28.32 13.96
C ILE A 222 -5.08 -27.66 12.71
N ASN A 223 -4.34 -27.64 11.60
CA ASN A 223 -4.82 -27.07 10.34
C ASN A 223 -5.96 -27.90 9.73
N GLN A 224 -5.85 -29.23 9.71
CA GLN A 224 -6.96 -30.10 9.29
C GLN A 224 -8.24 -29.85 10.11
N GLY A 225 -8.12 -29.73 11.44
CA GLY A 225 -9.27 -29.43 12.29
C GLY A 225 -9.92 -28.08 11.99
N ARG A 226 -9.13 -27.07 11.61
CA ARG A 226 -9.64 -25.75 11.18
C ARG A 226 -10.33 -25.80 9.82
N GLU A 227 -9.81 -26.59 8.88
CA GLU A 227 -10.41 -26.79 7.56
C GLU A 227 -11.76 -27.52 7.64
N ALA A 228 -11.86 -28.54 8.49
CA ALA A 228 -13.11 -29.24 8.76
C ALA A 228 -14.18 -28.30 9.34
N LYS A 229 -13.81 -27.45 10.32
CA LYS A 229 -14.73 -26.44 10.88
C LYS A 229 -15.18 -25.39 9.85
N LYS A 230 -14.31 -24.99 8.93
CA LYS A 230 -14.67 -24.07 7.85
C LYS A 230 -15.70 -24.67 6.88
N LYS A 231 -15.59 -25.97 6.57
CA LYS A 231 -16.55 -26.66 5.71
C LYS A 231 -17.95 -26.76 6.34
N ILE A 232 -18.00 -26.96 7.66
CA ILE A 232 -19.26 -27.03 8.41
C ILE A 232 -19.95 -25.65 8.48
N ALA A 233 -19.19 -24.56 8.60
CA ALA A 233 -19.73 -23.20 8.65
C ALA A 233 -20.17 -22.63 7.29
N SER A 234 -19.96 -23.36 6.20
CA SER A 234 -20.35 -22.98 4.83
C SER A 234 -21.52 -23.82 4.28
N CYS A 235 -22.15 -24.63 5.12
CA CYS A 235 -23.41 -25.32 4.84
C CYS A 235 -24.58 -24.62 5.54
#